data_AF-A0A3B9M277-F1
#
_entry.id   AF-A0A3B9M277-F1
#
_cell.length_a   1.000
_cell.length_b   1.000
_cell.length_c   1.000
_cell.angle_alpha   90.00
_cell.angle_beta   90.00
_cell.angle_gamma   90.00
#
_symmetry.space_group_name_H-M   'P 1'
#
loop_
_entity.id
_entity.type
_entity.pdbx_description
1 polymer ?
#
loop_
_entity_poly.entity_id
_entity_poly.type
_entity_poly.pdbx_seq_one_letter_code
_entity_poly.pdbx_strand_id
1 'polypeptide(L)'
;MAKKTIDGNTAAAHIAYALSDVAAIYPITPSSPMGELADEWAAHGVKNIFGQTVRVVEMQSEAGAAGAVHGSLAAGALTTTFTASQGLLLMIPNMYKMAGELLPAVFHVSARALAGHALSIFGDHQDVMATRQTGFALLASSSVQEVMDLAGVAHLAAIKGRVPFVHFFDGFRTSHEIQKIEVMEYEDLEKLIDYEALNEFRNRSLNPERPYTKGTAQNPDIYFQALESANPYYENIVEIVNDYMKEINKITGRDYKPFNYYGHPEAERVIVAMGSVTETIEETIDYLMDKGEKVGVIKVHLYRPFSDKYFFDVLPDTVEKIAVLDRTKEKGAIAEPLHLDVKSIFYDKPNAPVIVGGRYGLGSKDTTPSQIKAVFDNLKEENPKDRFTLGIVDDVTYTSLEIKEEINTEPEGTIRCKFWGFGSDGTVGANKSAIKIIGDDTDMYAQGYFAYDSKKSGGVTISHLRFGHEPIKSTYLISEADFISCSKQSYVHQYDLLSGLKDGGTFLLNCNWDKEEVEENLPASMKRYLAEHN
;
A
#
# COMPACT_ATOMS: atom_id res chain seq x y z
N MET A 1 -16.95 -5.89 -15.01
CA MET A 1 -16.74 -4.54 -14.44
C MET A 1 -16.06 -3.66 -15.46
N ALA A 2 -16.19 -2.34 -15.33
CA ALA A 2 -15.45 -1.40 -16.17
C ALA A 2 -13.96 -1.41 -15.79
N LYS A 3 -13.07 -1.33 -16.78
CA LYS A 3 -11.63 -1.15 -16.54
C LYS A 3 -11.29 0.34 -16.63
N LYS A 4 -10.46 0.84 -15.71
CA LYS A 4 -9.96 2.22 -15.72
C LYS A 4 -8.49 2.26 -15.32
N THR A 5 -7.77 3.19 -15.90
CA THR A 5 -6.36 3.45 -15.61
C THR A 5 -6.21 4.57 -14.58
N ILE A 6 -6.10 4.20 -13.30
CA ILE A 6 -6.10 5.12 -12.15
C ILE A 6 -5.02 4.75 -11.12
N ASP A 7 -4.76 5.65 -10.15
CA ASP A 7 -3.84 5.38 -9.05
C ASP A 7 -4.54 4.91 -7.77
N GLY A 8 -3.76 4.45 -6.79
CA GLY A 8 -4.28 3.97 -5.50
C GLY A 8 -5.07 5.04 -4.75
N ASN A 9 -4.65 6.31 -4.79
CA ASN A 9 -5.41 7.40 -4.17
C ASN A 9 -6.80 7.55 -4.80
N THR A 10 -6.88 7.53 -6.13
CA THR A 10 -8.16 7.62 -6.87
C THR A 10 -9.04 6.41 -6.56
N ALA A 11 -8.48 5.21 -6.51
CA ALA A 11 -9.21 3.99 -6.16
C ALA A 11 -9.78 4.04 -4.73
N ALA A 12 -9.00 4.49 -3.74
CA ALA A 12 -9.46 4.64 -2.37
C ALA A 12 -10.53 5.73 -2.24
N ALA A 13 -10.33 6.89 -2.88
CA ALA A 13 -11.28 7.99 -2.89
C ALA A 13 -12.61 7.56 -3.51
N HIS A 14 -12.59 6.80 -4.61
CA HIS A 14 -13.79 6.30 -5.29
C HIS A 14 -14.73 5.55 -4.33
N ILE A 15 -14.18 4.62 -3.55
CA ILE A 15 -14.93 3.86 -2.56
C ILE A 15 -15.34 4.72 -1.35
N ALA A 16 -14.40 5.52 -0.83
CA ALA A 16 -14.66 6.37 0.33
C ALA A 16 -15.79 7.36 0.06
N TYR A 17 -15.83 7.94 -1.15
CA TYR A 17 -16.88 8.85 -1.60
C TYR A 17 -18.23 8.14 -1.72
N ALA A 18 -18.23 6.92 -2.25
CA ALA A 18 -19.44 6.11 -2.39
C ALA A 18 -20.14 5.86 -1.04
N LEU A 19 -19.36 5.57 0.00
CA LEU A 19 -19.84 5.02 1.27
C LEU A 19 -19.88 6.03 2.44
N SER A 20 -19.63 7.31 2.19
CA SER A 20 -19.59 8.35 3.24
C SER A 20 -20.61 9.46 3.00
N ASP A 21 -21.14 10.03 4.08
CA ASP A 21 -21.93 11.27 4.06
C ASP A 21 -21.03 12.52 4.18
N VAL A 22 -19.97 12.40 4.99
CA VAL A 22 -19.05 13.49 5.35
C VAL A 22 -17.60 13.05 5.19
N ALA A 23 -16.74 13.95 4.73
CA ALA A 23 -15.28 13.79 4.78
C ALA A 23 -14.66 15.01 5.46
N ALA A 24 -14.12 14.83 6.66
CA ALA A 24 -13.36 15.89 7.34
C ALA A 24 -11.87 15.69 7.05
N ILE A 25 -11.23 16.65 6.41
CA ILE A 25 -9.91 16.49 5.79
C ILE A 25 -8.90 17.54 6.25
N TYR A 26 -7.62 17.23 6.04
CA TYR A 26 -6.53 18.19 6.07
C TYR A 26 -5.42 17.69 5.12
N PRO A 27 -4.80 18.56 4.31
CA PRO A 27 -3.86 18.13 3.29
C PRO A 27 -2.51 17.71 3.88
N ILE A 28 -2.09 16.48 3.59
CA ILE A 28 -0.75 15.97 3.85
C ILE A 28 -0.32 14.99 2.75
N THR A 29 0.87 15.18 2.18
CA THR A 29 1.42 14.25 1.18
C THR A 29 1.71 12.88 1.82
N PRO A 30 1.46 11.73 1.16
CA PRO A 30 0.88 11.55 -0.18
C PRO A 30 -0.64 11.32 -0.19
N SER A 31 -1.39 11.65 0.87
CA SER A 31 -2.83 11.41 0.96
C SER A 31 -3.70 12.55 0.44
N SER A 32 -3.16 13.78 0.31
CA SER A 32 -3.91 14.96 -0.18
C SER A 32 -4.76 14.70 -1.43
N PRO A 33 -4.27 13.97 -2.46
CA PRO A 33 -5.06 13.73 -3.67
C PRO A 33 -6.44 13.09 -3.40
N MET A 34 -6.58 12.26 -2.36
CA MET A 34 -7.88 11.68 -2.02
C MET A 34 -8.90 12.73 -1.57
N GLY A 35 -8.47 13.69 -0.75
CA GLY A 35 -9.33 14.79 -0.28
C GLY A 35 -9.66 15.77 -1.41
N GLU A 36 -8.69 16.06 -2.27
CA GLU A 36 -8.87 16.91 -3.46
C GLU A 36 -9.87 16.30 -4.44
N LEU A 37 -9.77 15.00 -4.74
CA LEU A 37 -10.71 14.30 -5.61
C LEU A 37 -12.12 14.25 -5.02
N ALA A 38 -12.25 14.00 -3.72
CA ALA A 38 -13.55 14.01 -3.05
C ALA A 38 -14.20 15.40 -3.12
N ASP A 39 -13.44 16.48 -2.94
CA ASP A 39 -13.93 17.84 -3.07
C ASP A 39 -14.37 18.15 -4.52
N GLU A 40 -13.55 17.79 -5.49
CA GLU A 40 -13.84 17.96 -6.92
C GLU A 40 -15.12 17.22 -7.33
N TRP A 41 -15.28 15.96 -6.92
CA TRP A 41 -16.48 15.18 -7.23
C TRP A 41 -17.74 15.74 -6.58
N ALA A 42 -17.64 16.23 -5.34
CA ALA A 42 -18.74 16.95 -4.69
C ALA A 42 -19.11 18.24 -5.44
N ALA A 43 -18.13 19.02 -5.89
CA ALA A 43 -18.35 20.23 -6.69
C ALA A 43 -19.00 19.92 -8.05
N HIS A 44 -18.67 18.78 -8.66
CA HIS A 44 -19.31 18.30 -9.89
C HIS A 44 -20.65 17.57 -9.68
N GLY A 45 -21.13 17.48 -8.44
CA GLY A 45 -22.45 16.93 -8.14
C GLY A 45 -22.54 15.41 -8.19
N VAL A 46 -21.40 14.70 -8.15
CA VAL A 46 -21.36 13.23 -8.03
C VAL A 46 -22.12 12.80 -6.78
N LYS A 47 -22.89 11.72 -6.87
CA LYS A 47 -23.70 11.23 -5.75
C LYS A 47 -23.06 10.00 -5.14
N ASN A 48 -23.05 9.94 -3.80
CA ASN A 48 -22.77 8.72 -3.05
C ASN A 48 -23.94 7.73 -3.19
N ILE A 49 -23.84 6.53 -2.58
CA ILE A 49 -24.90 5.51 -2.66
C ILE A 49 -26.22 5.94 -2.00
N PHE A 50 -26.21 7.02 -1.21
CA PHE A 50 -27.39 7.59 -0.57
C PHE A 50 -28.05 8.72 -1.40
N GLY A 51 -27.59 8.93 -2.63
CA GLY A 51 -28.11 9.94 -3.55
C GLY A 51 -27.72 11.39 -3.18
N GLN A 52 -26.72 11.58 -2.32
CA GLN A 52 -26.26 12.88 -1.84
C GLN A 52 -24.83 13.17 -2.30
N THR A 53 -24.45 14.44 -2.42
CA THR A 53 -23.03 14.81 -2.56
C THR A 53 -22.36 14.70 -1.21
N VAL A 54 -21.15 14.15 -1.14
CA VAL A 54 -20.37 14.09 0.10
C VAL A 54 -20.05 15.51 0.58
N ARG A 55 -20.24 15.76 1.88
CA ARG A 55 -19.84 17.05 2.47
C ARG A 55 -18.37 17.00 2.86
N VAL A 56 -17.53 17.65 2.06
CA VAL A 56 -16.10 17.79 2.35
C VAL A 56 -15.85 19.04 3.20
N VAL A 57 -15.08 18.90 4.28
CA VAL A 57 -14.76 20.00 5.20
C VAL A 57 -13.28 19.97 5.55
N GLU A 58 -12.56 21.00 5.13
CA GLU A 58 -11.17 21.21 5.55
C GLU A 58 -11.12 21.79 6.97
N MET A 59 -10.29 21.20 7.81
CA MET A 59 -10.06 21.65 9.20
C MET A 59 -8.74 22.43 9.32
N GLN A 60 -8.42 22.93 10.51
CA GLN A 60 -7.15 23.65 10.76
C GLN A 60 -5.92 22.74 10.91
N SER A 61 -6.15 21.44 11.18
CA SER A 61 -5.14 20.39 11.29
C SER A 61 -5.81 19.02 11.29
N GLU A 62 -5.05 17.94 11.17
CA GLU A 62 -5.54 16.56 11.29
C GLU A 62 -6.13 16.26 12.67
N ALA A 63 -5.65 16.91 13.74
CA ALA A 63 -6.28 16.79 15.05
C ALA A 63 -7.72 17.37 15.04
N GLY A 64 -7.91 18.49 14.35
CA GLY A 64 -9.22 19.09 14.11
C GLY A 64 -10.11 18.20 13.24
N ALA A 65 -9.54 17.64 12.17
CA ALA A 65 -10.22 16.66 11.31
C ALA A 65 -10.68 15.44 12.12
N ALA A 66 -9.82 14.82 12.92
CA ALA A 66 -10.19 13.67 13.73
C ALA A 66 -11.30 13.98 14.75
N GLY A 67 -11.28 15.17 15.36
CA GLY A 67 -12.36 15.62 16.23
C GLY A 67 -13.68 15.84 15.48
N ALA A 68 -13.63 16.38 14.26
CA ALA A 68 -14.79 16.54 13.40
C ALA A 68 -15.35 15.19 12.94
N VAL A 69 -14.49 14.22 12.58
CA VAL A 69 -14.92 12.84 12.26
C VAL A 69 -15.65 12.22 13.44
N HIS A 70 -15.05 12.28 14.63
CA HIS A 70 -15.66 11.76 15.85
C HIS A 70 -17.03 12.40 16.13
N GLY A 71 -17.13 13.73 16.06
CA GLY A 71 -18.40 14.46 16.28
C GLY A 71 -19.47 14.10 15.24
N SER A 72 -19.10 14.01 13.96
CA SER A 72 -20.00 13.66 12.86
C SER A 72 -20.54 12.23 12.99
N LEU A 73 -19.68 11.26 13.30
CA LEU A 73 -20.08 9.88 13.59
C LEU A 73 -20.99 9.80 14.81
N ALA A 74 -20.65 10.50 15.90
CA ALA A 74 -21.49 10.53 17.10
C ALA A 74 -22.88 11.15 16.83
N ALA A 75 -22.99 12.05 15.85
CA ALA A 75 -24.24 12.64 15.38
C ALA A 75 -25.00 11.77 14.35
N GLY A 76 -24.41 10.66 13.89
CA GLY A 76 -25.10 9.65 13.07
C GLY A 76 -24.86 9.76 11.56
N ALA A 77 -23.83 10.47 11.12
CA ALA A 77 -23.42 10.54 9.72
C ALA A 77 -22.20 9.63 9.48
N LEU A 78 -22.23 8.82 8.42
CA LEU A 78 -21.06 8.01 8.04
C LEU A 78 -19.94 8.96 7.60
N THR A 79 -18.79 8.89 8.26
CA THR A 79 -17.73 9.89 8.10
C THR A 79 -16.37 9.23 7.87
N THR A 80 -15.68 9.70 6.84
CA THR A 80 -14.33 9.26 6.47
C THR A 80 -13.30 10.38 6.62
N THR A 81 -12.02 10.03 6.52
CA THR A 81 -10.91 10.98 6.40
C THR A 81 -9.74 10.36 5.63
N PHE A 82 -8.83 11.22 5.18
CA PHE A 82 -7.63 10.88 4.43
C PHE A 82 -6.42 11.48 5.14
N THR A 83 -5.42 10.67 5.48
CA THR A 83 -4.23 11.17 6.19
C THR A 83 -3.00 10.28 5.97
N ALA A 84 -1.86 10.69 6.52
CA ALA A 84 -0.59 9.98 6.49
C ALA A 84 0.35 10.51 7.56
N SER A 85 1.37 9.74 7.95
CA SER A 85 2.52 10.19 8.73
C SER A 85 2.15 11.01 9.97
N GLN A 86 2.65 12.25 10.04
CA GLN A 86 2.40 13.18 11.13
C GLN A 86 0.92 13.46 11.35
N GLY A 87 0.16 13.52 10.27
CA GLY A 87 -1.28 13.73 10.33
C GLY A 87 -1.99 12.63 11.09
N LEU A 88 -1.65 11.37 10.79
CA LEU A 88 -2.19 10.22 11.50
C LEU A 88 -1.83 10.26 13.00
N LEU A 89 -0.61 10.66 13.36
CA LEU A 89 -0.22 10.82 14.77
C LEU A 89 -1.10 11.83 15.52
N LEU A 90 -1.48 12.93 14.86
CA LEU A 90 -2.37 13.94 15.43
C LEU A 90 -3.81 13.44 15.60
N MET A 91 -4.19 12.37 14.88
CA MET A 91 -5.52 11.75 15.00
C MET A 91 -5.61 10.71 16.13
N ILE A 92 -4.48 10.16 16.60
CA ILE A 92 -4.42 9.08 17.61
C ILE A 92 -5.33 9.33 18.83
N PRO A 93 -5.36 10.52 19.46
CA PRO A 93 -6.22 10.73 20.62
C PRO A 93 -7.71 10.51 20.34
N ASN A 94 -8.18 10.93 19.16
CA ASN A 94 -9.57 10.71 18.75
C ASN A 94 -9.82 9.28 18.26
N MET A 95 -8.81 8.58 17.74
CA MET A 95 -8.92 7.16 17.39
C MET A 95 -9.34 6.33 18.62
N TYR A 96 -8.69 6.52 19.78
CA TYR A 96 -9.13 5.86 21.01
C TYR A 96 -10.59 6.15 21.38
N LYS A 97 -11.05 7.38 21.15
CA LYS A 97 -12.45 7.77 21.41
C LYS A 97 -13.42 7.09 20.45
N MET A 98 -13.13 7.07 19.16
CA MET A 98 -13.99 6.43 18.15
C MET A 98 -14.06 4.91 18.34
N ALA A 99 -12.93 4.27 18.63
CA ALA A 99 -12.87 2.83 18.93
C ALA A 99 -13.58 2.50 20.25
N GLY A 100 -13.33 3.26 21.32
CA GLY A 100 -13.98 3.06 22.61
C GLY A 100 -15.49 3.33 22.59
N GLU A 101 -15.98 4.14 21.65
CA GLU A 101 -17.41 4.40 21.46
C GLU A 101 -18.05 3.53 20.38
N LEU A 102 -17.28 2.60 19.78
CA LEU A 102 -17.73 1.67 18.74
C LEU A 102 -18.44 2.39 17.58
N LEU A 103 -17.74 3.38 17.03
CA LEU A 103 -18.18 4.19 15.90
C LEU A 103 -17.58 3.65 14.59
N PRO A 104 -18.37 3.56 13.50
CA PRO A 104 -17.94 2.96 12.23
C PRO A 104 -17.11 3.94 11.38
N ALA A 105 -15.99 4.43 11.92
CA ALA A 105 -15.06 5.30 11.19
C ALA A 105 -14.23 4.50 10.19
N VAL A 106 -13.92 5.07 9.03
CA VAL A 106 -12.88 4.53 8.13
C VAL A 106 -11.88 5.62 7.80
N PHE A 107 -10.62 5.35 8.09
CA PHE A 107 -9.48 6.21 7.77
C PHE A 107 -8.74 5.57 6.60
N HIS A 108 -8.65 6.28 5.48
CA HIS A 108 -7.79 5.85 4.36
C HIS A 108 -6.42 6.49 4.49
N VAL A 109 -5.39 5.65 4.67
CA VAL A 109 -4.04 6.10 4.96
C VAL A 109 -3.07 5.67 3.87
N SER A 110 -2.48 6.66 3.19
CA SER A 110 -1.32 6.40 2.33
C SER A 110 -0.07 6.34 3.22
N ALA A 111 0.25 5.14 3.73
CA ALA A 111 1.22 4.92 4.80
C ALA A 111 2.58 5.55 4.47
N ARG A 112 3.09 6.37 5.38
CA ARG A 112 4.25 7.24 5.18
C ARG A 112 5.15 7.28 6.41
N ALA A 113 6.45 7.33 6.13
CA ALA A 113 7.51 7.53 7.12
C ALA A 113 7.23 8.67 8.10
N LEU A 114 7.52 8.41 9.38
CA LEU A 114 7.53 9.43 10.42
C LEU A 114 8.84 10.22 10.40
N ALA A 115 8.76 11.51 10.73
CA ALA A 115 9.90 12.37 10.92
C ALA A 115 10.70 11.92 12.15
N GLY A 116 11.81 11.24 11.91
CA GLY A 116 12.76 10.78 12.93
C GLY A 116 13.99 11.69 12.97
N HIS A 117 15.11 11.19 12.44
CA HIS A 117 16.32 12.01 12.27
C HIS A 117 16.16 13.07 11.15
N ALA A 118 15.23 12.84 10.23
CA ALA A 118 14.85 13.71 9.14
C ALA A 118 13.38 13.47 8.77
N LEU A 119 12.79 14.43 8.06
CA LEU A 119 11.49 14.26 7.40
C LEU A 119 11.65 13.34 6.19
N SER A 120 10.67 12.47 5.97
CA SER A 120 10.47 11.81 4.68
C SER A 120 9.01 11.94 4.27
N ILE A 121 8.77 12.26 2.99
CA ILE A 121 7.42 12.25 2.41
C ILE A 121 7.02 10.85 1.94
N PHE A 122 7.96 9.92 1.89
CA PHE A 122 7.84 8.65 1.20
C PHE A 122 7.31 7.53 2.10
N GLY A 123 6.86 6.45 1.44
CA GLY A 123 6.04 5.40 2.03
C GLY A 123 6.81 4.36 2.85
N ASP A 124 6.34 4.16 4.08
CA ASP A 124 6.59 3.00 4.94
C ASP A 124 5.48 2.92 6.00
N HIS A 125 5.48 1.92 6.88
CA HIS A 125 4.39 1.67 7.84
C HIS A 125 4.60 2.29 9.22
N GLN A 126 5.59 3.19 9.40
CA GLN A 126 5.88 3.75 10.73
C GLN A 126 4.68 4.45 11.37
N ASP A 127 3.87 5.14 10.56
CA ASP A 127 2.68 5.85 10.99
C ASP A 127 1.54 4.91 11.40
N VAL A 128 1.20 3.94 10.54
CA VAL A 128 0.15 2.94 10.82
C VAL A 128 0.53 2.12 12.06
N MET A 129 1.79 1.68 12.17
CA MET A 129 2.26 0.92 13.32
C MET A 129 2.21 1.70 14.64
N ALA A 130 2.26 3.03 14.60
CA ALA A 130 2.07 3.90 15.77
C ALA A 130 0.62 3.97 16.26
N THR A 131 -0.33 3.43 15.50
CA THR A 131 -1.77 3.40 15.82
C THR A 131 -2.30 2.03 16.19
N ARG A 132 -1.47 0.97 16.13
CA ARG A 132 -1.89 -0.44 16.29
C ARG A 132 -2.59 -0.77 17.62
N GLN A 133 -2.40 0.07 18.63
CA GLN A 133 -2.96 -0.05 19.98
C GLN A 133 -4.24 0.77 20.20
N THR A 134 -4.68 1.55 19.23
CA THR A 134 -5.81 2.49 19.39
C THR A 134 -7.18 1.83 19.45
N GLY A 135 -7.26 0.54 19.11
CA GLY A 135 -8.52 -0.20 18.91
C GLY A 135 -9.09 -0.08 17.50
N PHE A 136 -8.39 0.55 16.55
CA PHE A 136 -8.79 0.46 15.14
C PHE A 136 -8.40 -0.90 14.58
N ALA A 137 -9.28 -1.47 13.74
CA ALA A 137 -8.91 -2.55 12.84
C ALA A 137 -7.95 -1.99 11.78
N LEU A 138 -6.93 -2.76 11.40
CA LEU A 138 -5.91 -2.35 10.43
C LEU A 138 -5.97 -3.29 9.23
N LEU A 139 -6.37 -2.76 8.07
CA LEU A 139 -6.56 -3.50 6.82
C LEU A 139 -5.65 -2.96 5.73
N ALA A 140 -4.75 -3.81 5.23
CA ALA A 140 -3.71 -3.46 4.27
C ALA A 140 -4.09 -3.88 2.84
N SER A 141 -3.75 -3.01 1.89
CA SER A 141 -3.85 -3.26 0.45
C SER A 141 -2.49 -3.15 -0.22
N SER A 142 -2.19 -4.10 -1.10
CA SER A 142 -0.86 -4.31 -1.68
C SER A 142 -0.74 -3.73 -3.09
N SER A 143 -1.83 -3.65 -3.84
CA SER A 143 -1.86 -3.10 -5.20
C SER A 143 -2.98 -2.06 -5.35
N VAL A 144 -3.00 -1.36 -6.50
CA VAL A 144 -4.07 -0.40 -6.81
C VAL A 144 -5.42 -1.11 -6.92
N GLN A 145 -5.44 -2.34 -7.43
CA GLN A 145 -6.65 -3.16 -7.48
C GLN A 145 -7.11 -3.56 -6.07
N GLU A 146 -6.21 -4.00 -5.20
CA GLU A 146 -6.55 -4.32 -3.81
C GLU A 146 -7.08 -3.09 -3.07
N VAL A 147 -6.57 -1.89 -3.36
CA VAL A 147 -7.08 -0.64 -2.78
C VAL A 147 -8.55 -0.39 -3.16
N MET A 148 -8.94 -0.67 -4.41
CA MET A 148 -10.35 -0.59 -4.84
C MET A 148 -11.23 -1.58 -4.08
N ASP A 149 -10.75 -2.80 -3.88
CA ASP A 149 -11.58 -3.88 -3.33
C ASP A 149 -11.67 -3.81 -1.80
N LEU A 150 -10.52 -3.74 -1.11
CA LEU A 150 -10.43 -3.83 0.34
C LEU A 150 -10.84 -2.53 1.05
N ALA A 151 -10.82 -1.39 0.35
CA ALA A 151 -11.47 -0.18 0.84
C ALA A 151 -12.97 -0.43 1.09
N GLY A 152 -13.63 -1.19 0.22
CA GLY A 152 -15.06 -1.53 0.37
C GLY A 152 -15.29 -2.41 1.60
N VAL A 153 -14.43 -3.43 1.79
CA VAL A 153 -14.46 -4.29 2.99
C VAL A 153 -14.36 -3.45 4.26
N ALA A 154 -13.45 -2.48 4.33
CA ALA A 154 -13.27 -1.65 5.53
C ALA A 154 -14.54 -0.89 5.91
N HIS A 155 -15.22 -0.26 4.94
CA HIS A 155 -16.47 0.47 5.19
C HIS A 155 -17.62 -0.46 5.59
N LEU A 156 -17.82 -1.52 4.83
CA LEU A 156 -18.91 -2.47 5.08
C LEU A 156 -18.74 -3.16 6.44
N ALA A 157 -17.52 -3.60 6.76
CA ALA A 157 -17.19 -4.22 8.04
C ALA A 157 -17.28 -3.22 9.21
N ALA A 158 -16.88 -1.96 9.02
CA ALA A 158 -17.01 -0.92 10.05
C ALA A 158 -18.48 -0.70 10.42
N ILE A 159 -19.36 -0.58 9.43
CA ILE A 159 -20.81 -0.41 9.62
C ILE A 159 -21.39 -1.59 10.39
N LYS A 160 -21.11 -2.82 9.93
CA LYS A 160 -21.70 -4.04 10.51
C LYS A 160 -21.13 -4.39 11.88
N GLY A 161 -19.80 -4.34 12.03
CA GLY A 161 -19.10 -4.78 13.24
C GLY A 161 -18.83 -3.69 14.26
N ARG A 162 -19.10 -2.42 13.93
CA ARG A 162 -18.94 -1.23 14.80
C ARG A 162 -17.52 -0.95 15.29
N VAL A 163 -16.52 -1.64 14.76
CA VAL A 163 -15.11 -1.37 14.99
C VAL A 163 -14.63 -0.43 13.88
N PRO A 164 -13.96 0.69 14.19
CA PRO A 164 -13.43 1.57 13.16
C PRO A 164 -12.20 0.97 12.47
N PHE A 165 -11.96 1.36 11.22
CA PHE A 165 -10.90 0.83 10.38
C PHE A 165 -9.88 1.89 9.98
N VAL A 166 -8.60 1.52 9.98
CA VAL A 166 -7.59 2.13 9.12
C VAL A 166 -7.42 1.19 7.93
N HIS A 167 -7.87 1.63 6.76
CA HIS A 167 -7.53 1.01 5.49
C HIS A 167 -6.28 1.70 4.93
N PHE A 168 -5.17 0.98 4.78
CA PHE A 168 -3.91 1.58 4.38
C PHE A 168 -3.23 0.86 3.22
N PHE A 169 -2.42 1.64 2.51
CA PHE A 169 -1.64 1.21 1.36
C PHE A 169 -0.39 2.07 1.25
N ASP A 170 0.64 1.57 0.57
CA ASP A 170 1.97 2.17 0.65
C ASP A 170 2.02 3.53 -0.06
N GLY A 171 2.44 4.56 0.69
CA GLY A 171 2.59 5.92 0.19
C GLY A 171 3.57 5.98 -0.99
N PHE A 172 3.17 6.68 -2.05
CA PHE A 172 3.80 6.68 -3.38
C PHE A 172 3.77 5.34 -4.10
N ARG A 173 4.32 4.28 -3.50
CA ARG A 173 4.51 2.98 -4.16
C ARG A 173 3.20 2.36 -4.64
N THR A 174 2.11 2.54 -3.89
CA THR A 174 0.75 2.17 -4.31
C THR A 174 -0.10 3.41 -4.53
N SER A 175 0.02 4.43 -3.67
CA SER A 175 -0.89 5.58 -3.73
C SER A 175 -0.74 6.43 -5.00
N HIS A 176 0.43 6.44 -5.63
CA HIS A 176 0.73 7.21 -6.85
C HIS A 176 1.13 6.32 -8.03
N GLU A 177 1.18 5.00 -7.84
CA GLU A 177 1.31 4.07 -8.95
C GLU A 177 0.00 4.05 -9.72
N ILE A 178 0.07 4.29 -11.02
CA ILE A 178 -1.07 4.17 -11.92
C ILE A 178 -1.11 2.74 -12.41
N GLN A 179 -2.27 2.09 -12.29
CA GLN A 179 -2.52 0.79 -12.88
C GLN A 179 -3.87 0.79 -13.63
N LYS A 180 -3.96 -0.05 -14.66
CA LYS A 180 -5.25 -0.44 -15.22
C LYS A 180 -5.91 -1.46 -14.29
N ILE A 181 -7.03 -1.08 -13.68
CA ILE A 181 -7.77 -1.90 -12.72
C ILE A 181 -9.23 -2.06 -13.12
N GLU A 182 -9.90 -3.04 -12.55
CA GLU A 182 -11.35 -3.18 -12.57
C GLU A 182 -11.97 -2.36 -11.43
N VAL A 183 -12.94 -1.52 -11.79
CA VAL A 183 -13.60 -0.60 -10.85
C VAL A 183 -14.94 -1.19 -10.43
N MET A 184 -15.18 -1.20 -9.11
CA MET A 184 -16.48 -1.56 -8.56
C MET A 184 -17.42 -0.37 -8.67
N GLU A 185 -18.59 -0.56 -9.27
CA GLU A 185 -19.58 0.51 -9.43
C GLU A 185 -20.33 0.73 -8.10
N TYR A 186 -20.89 1.94 -7.92
CA TYR A 186 -21.57 2.32 -6.67
C TYR A 186 -22.78 1.43 -6.38
N GLU A 187 -23.49 0.98 -7.42
CA GLU A 187 -24.62 0.06 -7.29
C GLU A 187 -24.20 -1.32 -6.78
N ASP A 188 -22.97 -1.76 -7.03
CA ASP A 188 -22.47 -3.03 -6.52
C ASP A 188 -22.13 -2.92 -5.02
N LEU A 189 -21.61 -1.77 -4.58
CA LEU A 189 -21.39 -1.47 -3.17
C LEU A 189 -22.70 -1.32 -2.38
N GLU A 190 -23.71 -0.66 -2.97
CA GLU A 190 -25.02 -0.45 -2.34
C GLU A 190 -25.68 -1.79 -1.95
N LYS A 191 -25.57 -2.80 -2.82
CA LYS A 191 -26.12 -4.16 -2.58
C LYS A 191 -25.48 -4.87 -1.39
N LEU A 192 -24.29 -4.46 -0.96
CA LEU A 192 -23.56 -5.08 0.14
C LEU A 192 -23.85 -4.44 1.50
N ILE A 193 -24.55 -3.31 1.54
CA ILE A 193 -24.82 -2.58 2.78
C ILE A 193 -25.77 -3.38 3.67
N ASP A 194 -25.35 -3.59 4.91
CA ASP A 194 -26.23 -4.06 5.97
C ASP A 194 -27.08 -2.87 6.48
N TYR A 195 -28.26 -2.70 5.89
CA TYR A 195 -29.16 -1.60 6.23
C TYR A 195 -29.70 -1.70 7.66
N GLU A 196 -29.73 -2.89 8.26
CA GLU A 196 -30.11 -3.05 9.67
C GLU A 196 -29.03 -2.44 10.55
N ALA A 197 -27.77 -2.83 10.36
CA ALA A 197 -26.63 -2.25 11.09
C ALA A 197 -26.49 -0.73 10.87
N LEU A 198 -26.72 -0.25 9.64
CA LEU A 198 -26.73 1.18 9.32
C LEU A 198 -27.82 1.92 10.11
N ASN A 199 -29.03 1.36 10.16
CA ASN A 199 -30.14 1.95 10.91
C ASN A 199 -29.88 1.90 12.42
N GLU A 200 -29.24 0.84 12.94
CA GLU A 200 -28.80 0.79 14.34
C GLU A 200 -27.76 1.86 14.67
N PHE A 201 -26.77 2.08 13.80
CA PHE A 201 -25.80 3.17 13.93
C PHE A 201 -26.50 4.52 14.04
N ARG A 202 -27.41 4.82 13.10
CA ARG A 202 -28.22 6.04 13.13
C ARG A 202 -29.08 6.10 14.39
N ASN A 203 -29.60 4.97 14.88
CA ASN A 203 -30.45 4.92 16.05
C ASN A 203 -29.72 5.17 17.38
N ARG A 204 -28.40 4.91 17.42
CA ARG A 204 -27.53 5.18 18.58
C ARG A 204 -26.86 6.56 18.52
N SER A 205 -27.17 7.40 17.54
CA SER A 205 -26.59 8.73 17.43
C SER A 205 -27.14 9.70 18.48
N LEU A 206 -26.38 10.75 18.77
CA LEU A 206 -26.81 11.84 19.63
C LEU A 206 -27.98 12.59 18.98
N ASN A 207 -29.13 12.59 19.64
CA ASN A 207 -30.33 13.28 19.19
C ASN A 207 -31.13 13.79 20.41
N PRO A 208 -31.54 15.07 20.46
CA PRO A 208 -32.27 15.64 21.60
C PRO A 208 -33.64 15.00 21.85
N GLU A 209 -34.25 14.34 20.86
CA GLU A 209 -35.51 13.60 21.02
C GLU A 209 -35.31 12.24 21.72
N ARG A 210 -34.08 11.73 21.76
CA ARG A 210 -33.68 10.49 22.45
C ARG A 210 -32.30 10.64 23.11
N PRO A 211 -32.17 11.53 24.11
CA PRO A 211 -30.88 11.92 24.63
C PRO A 211 -30.24 10.80 25.44
N TYR A 212 -28.91 10.70 25.34
CA TYR A 212 -28.08 9.91 26.24
C TYR A 212 -26.73 10.62 26.45
N THR A 213 -25.99 10.21 27.48
CA THR A 213 -24.67 10.77 27.78
C THR A 213 -23.57 9.80 27.33
N LYS A 214 -22.50 10.33 26.73
CA LYS A 214 -21.29 9.59 26.37
C LYS A 214 -20.04 10.36 26.76
N GLY A 215 -18.90 9.66 26.83
CA GLY A 215 -17.63 10.28 27.21
C GLY A 215 -17.55 10.73 28.67
N THR A 216 -18.19 9.98 29.58
CA THR A 216 -18.14 10.23 31.03
C THR A 216 -16.73 10.07 31.60
N ALA A 217 -16.45 10.73 32.73
CA ALA A 217 -15.30 10.39 33.57
C ALA A 217 -15.66 9.23 34.50
N GLN A 218 -14.83 8.18 34.53
CA GLN A 218 -15.07 6.97 35.32
C GLN A 218 -13.93 6.75 36.31
N ASN A 219 -14.29 6.28 37.51
CA ASN A 219 -13.34 5.93 38.57
C ASN A 219 -12.84 4.48 38.40
N PRO A 220 -11.83 4.05 39.19
CA PRO A 220 -11.28 2.70 39.12
C PRO A 220 -12.28 1.57 39.44
N ASP A 221 -13.43 1.88 40.04
CA ASP A 221 -14.47 0.93 40.41
C ASP A 221 -15.21 0.33 39.21
N ILE A 222 -15.28 1.04 38.07
CA ILE A 222 -16.01 0.58 36.86
C ILE A 222 -15.25 0.71 35.55
N TYR A 223 -14.16 1.49 35.49
CA TYR A 223 -13.45 1.76 34.23
C TYR A 223 -12.96 0.48 33.55
N PHE A 224 -12.37 -0.45 34.31
CA PHE A 224 -11.81 -1.68 33.75
C PHE A 224 -12.91 -2.57 33.15
N GLN A 225 -14.02 -2.74 33.87
CA GLN A 225 -15.16 -3.54 33.40
C GLN A 225 -15.80 -2.93 32.15
N ALA A 226 -15.89 -1.60 32.07
CA ALA A 226 -16.40 -0.92 30.90
C ALA A 226 -15.47 -1.08 29.68
N LEU A 227 -14.15 -1.07 29.88
CA LEU A 227 -13.18 -1.28 28.80
C LEU A 227 -13.29 -2.69 28.20
N GLU A 228 -13.35 -3.72 29.06
CA GLU A 228 -13.48 -5.13 28.64
C GLU A 228 -14.84 -5.47 28.02
N SER A 229 -15.86 -4.63 28.23
CA SER A 229 -17.19 -4.86 27.66
C SER A 229 -17.24 -4.81 26.12
N ALA A 230 -16.20 -4.26 25.49
CA ALA A 230 -16.08 -4.18 24.04
C ALA A 230 -15.50 -5.46 23.40
N ASN A 231 -14.96 -6.42 24.17
CA ASN A 231 -14.28 -7.61 23.64
C ASN A 231 -15.08 -8.38 22.58
N PRO A 232 -16.40 -8.63 22.75
CA PRO A 232 -17.17 -9.36 21.74
C PRO A 232 -17.18 -8.68 20.35
N TYR A 233 -17.06 -7.35 20.28
CA TYR A 233 -17.00 -6.64 18.99
C TYR A 233 -15.68 -6.92 18.27
N TYR A 234 -14.56 -7.01 19.00
CA TYR A 234 -13.24 -7.30 18.45
C TYR A 234 -13.03 -8.78 18.13
N GLU A 235 -13.72 -9.68 18.84
CA GLU A 235 -13.74 -11.10 18.48
C GLU A 235 -14.55 -11.33 17.20
N ASN A 236 -15.73 -10.69 17.08
CA ASN A 236 -16.63 -10.88 15.95
C ASN A 236 -16.18 -10.16 14.67
N ILE A 237 -15.43 -9.05 14.76
CA ILE A 237 -15.05 -8.27 13.57
C ILE A 237 -14.18 -9.08 12.59
N VAL A 238 -13.39 -10.05 13.08
CA VAL A 238 -12.55 -10.89 12.24
C VAL A 238 -13.38 -11.69 11.24
N GLU A 239 -14.45 -12.34 11.70
CA GLU A 239 -15.36 -13.10 10.85
C GLU A 239 -16.15 -12.18 9.91
N ILE A 240 -16.58 -11.01 10.39
CA ILE A 240 -17.27 -10.01 9.56
C ILE A 240 -16.39 -9.55 8.39
N VAL A 241 -15.10 -9.28 8.63
CA VAL A 241 -14.15 -8.90 7.57
C VAL A 241 -14.01 -10.03 6.55
N ASN A 242 -13.80 -11.26 7.02
CA ASN A 242 -13.69 -12.43 6.15
C ASN A 242 -14.96 -12.65 5.31
N ASP A 243 -16.14 -12.46 5.88
CA ASP A 243 -17.40 -12.59 5.15
C ASP A 243 -17.57 -11.50 4.07
N TYR A 244 -17.21 -10.25 4.36
CA TYR A 244 -17.23 -9.19 3.34
C TYR A 244 -16.17 -9.40 2.27
N MET A 245 -15.00 -9.94 2.60
CA MET A 245 -14.03 -10.39 1.60
C MET A 245 -14.65 -11.45 0.69
N LYS A 246 -15.36 -12.46 1.22
CA LYS A 246 -16.07 -13.46 0.39
C LYS A 246 -17.14 -12.82 -0.50
N GLU A 247 -17.91 -11.84 -0.02
CA GLU A 247 -18.91 -11.17 -0.86
C GLU A 247 -18.26 -10.39 -2.00
N ILE A 248 -17.15 -9.70 -1.73
CA ILE A 248 -16.36 -9.04 -2.78
C ILE A 248 -15.78 -10.07 -3.75
N ASN A 249 -15.27 -11.19 -3.27
CA ASN A 249 -14.75 -12.28 -4.12
C ASN A 249 -15.83 -12.78 -5.10
N LYS A 250 -17.10 -12.90 -4.67
CA LYS A 250 -18.22 -13.31 -5.55
C LYS A 250 -18.50 -12.29 -6.66
N ILE A 251 -18.40 -11.00 -6.35
CA ILE A 251 -18.67 -9.92 -7.30
C ILE A 251 -17.52 -9.80 -8.30
N THR A 252 -16.29 -9.89 -7.80
CA THR A 252 -15.06 -9.56 -8.53
C THR A 252 -14.36 -10.74 -9.18
N GLY A 253 -14.61 -11.96 -8.70
CA GLY A 253 -13.85 -13.16 -9.06
C GLY A 253 -12.44 -13.23 -8.46
N ARG A 254 -12.06 -12.31 -7.56
CA ARG A 254 -10.76 -12.30 -6.86
C ARG A 254 -10.85 -13.11 -5.56
N ASP A 255 -9.72 -13.46 -4.93
CA ASP A 255 -9.68 -14.25 -3.69
C ASP A 255 -8.99 -13.49 -2.56
N TYR A 256 -9.79 -12.77 -1.76
CA TYR A 256 -9.35 -12.13 -0.52
C TYR A 256 -9.73 -12.95 0.71
N LYS A 257 -8.79 -13.02 1.66
CA LYS A 257 -8.93 -13.58 3.01
C LYS A 257 -8.18 -12.66 3.98
N PRO A 258 -8.38 -12.78 5.31
CA PRO A 258 -7.57 -12.03 6.27
C PRO A 258 -6.07 -12.21 6.07
N PHE A 259 -5.67 -13.43 5.69
CA PHE A 259 -4.34 -13.80 5.23
C PHE A 259 -4.46 -14.62 3.94
N ASN A 260 -3.67 -14.29 2.92
CA ASN A 260 -3.61 -15.04 1.68
C ASN A 260 -2.24 -15.72 1.55
N TYR A 261 -2.22 -16.99 1.16
CA TYR A 261 -0.99 -17.70 0.81
C TYR A 261 -0.80 -17.75 -0.70
N TYR A 262 0.44 -17.54 -1.16
CA TYR A 262 0.85 -17.74 -2.55
C TYR A 262 2.20 -18.46 -2.60
N GLY A 263 2.34 -19.42 -3.52
CA GLY A 263 3.59 -20.14 -3.77
C GLY A 263 3.42 -21.66 -3.77
N HIS A 264 4.52 -22.37 -3.58
CA HIS A 264 4.55 -23.82 -3.68
C HIS A 264 3.66 -24.46 -2.61
N PRO A 265 2.78 -25.43 -2.91
CA PRO A 265 1.87 -26.03 -1.91
C PRO A 265 2.61 -26.74 -0.78
N GLU A 266 3.83 -27.22 -1.05
CA GLU A 266 4.74 -27.82 -0.07
C GLU A 266 5.95 -26.91 0.20
N ALA A 267 5.74 -25.60 0.35
CA ALA A 267 6.84 -24.68 0.63
C ALA A 267 7.53 -25.01 1.96
N GLU A 268 8.86 -24.94 1.97
CA GLU A 268 9.69 -25.15 3.16
C GLU A 268 10.13 -23.81 3.77
N ARG A 269 10.16 -22.75 2.95
CA ARG A 269 10.57 -21.40 3.31
C ARG A 269 9.51 -20.39 2.90
N VAL A 270 8.99 -19.63 3.87
CA VAL A 270 7.91 -18.67 3.64
C VAL A 270 8.30 -17.26 4.08
N ILE A 271 7.90 -16.26 3.31
CA ILE A 271 7.94 -14.86 3.75
C ILE A 271 6.56 -14.46 4.29
N VAL A 272 6.49 -13.75 5.41
CA VAL A 272 5.27 -13.08 5.88
C VAL A 272 5.47 -11.58 5.73
N ALA A 273 4.61 -10.91 4.97
CA ALA A 273 4.75 -9.49 4.68
C ALA A 273 3.38 -8.82 4.45
N MET A 274 3.41 -7.49 4.39
CA MET A 274 2.21 -6.66 4.26
C MET A 274 2.45 -5.51 3.29
N GLY A 275 1.40 -5.09 2.58
CA GLY A 275 1.48 -4.01 1.59
C GLY A 275 2.18 -4.43 0.30
N SER A 276 2.61 -3.44 -0.50
CA SER A 276 3.06 -3.62 -1.89
C SER A 276 4.18 -4.61 -2.11
N VAL A 277 5.05 -4.83 -1.12
CA VAL A 277 6.15 -5.79 -1.26
C VAL A 277 5.65 -7.20 -1.58
N THR A 278 4.43 -7.53 -1.16
CA THR A 278 3.83 -8.83 -1.40
C THR A 278 3.64 -9.10 -2.90
N GLU A 279 3.35 -8.08 -3.72
CA GLU A 279 3.28 -8.22 -5.18
C GLU A 279 4.65 -8.58 -5.77
N THR A 280 5.71 -7.88 -5.35
CA THR A 280 7.09 -8.18 -5.76
C THR A 280 7.54 -9.56 -5.28
N ILE A 281 7.11 -9.98 -4.08
CA ILE A 281 7.44 -11.30 -3.55
C ILE A 281 6.75 -12.40 -4.36
N GLU A 282 5.47 -12.24 -4.72
CA GLU A 282 4.77 -13.19 -5.59
C GLU A 282 5.49 -13.36 -6.94
N GLU A 283 5.83 -12.24 -7.59
CA GLU A 283 6.58 -12.26 -8.85
C GLU A 283 7.94 -12.96 -8.71
N THR A 284 8.63 -12.74 -7.59
CA THR A 284 9.89 -13.43 -7.29
C THR A 284 9.69 -14.92 -7.03
N ILE A 285 8.59 -15.31 -6.39
CA ILE A 285 8.25 -16.70 -6.12
C ILE A 285 7.99 -17.45 -7.42
N ASP A 286 7.30 -16.86 -8.39
CA ASP A 286 7.08 -17.47 -9.72
C ASP A 286 8.42 -17.85 -10.37
N TYR A 287 9.35 -16.88 -10.43
CA TYR A 287 10.70 -17.10 -10.93
C TYR A 287 11.48 -18.20 -10.17
N LEU A 288 11.35 -18.26 -8.84
CA LEU A 288 12.05 -19.26 -8.02
C LEU A 288 11.42 -20.66 -8.15
N MET A 289 10.09 -20.76 -8.25
CA MET A 289 9.40 -22.03 -8.46
C MET A 289 9.73 -22.64 -9.82
N ASP A 290 9.88 -21.83 -10.87
CA ASP A 290 10.37 -22.28 -12.18
C ASP A 290 11.80 -22.88 -12.12
N LYS A 291 12.57 -22.49 -11.10
CA LYS A 291 13.89 -23.07 -10.78
C LYS A 291 13.83 -24.24 -9.80
N GLY A 292 12.63 -24.70 -9.42
CA GLY A 292 12.41 -25.83 -8.53
C GLY A 292 12.50 -25.50 -7.03
N GLU A 293 12.46 -24.22 -6.65
CA GLU A 293 12.48 -23.81 -5.25
C GLU A 293 11.10 -23.96 -4.60
N LYS A 294 11.06 -24.51 -3.39
CA LYS A 294 9.85 -24.64 -2.57
C LYS A 294 9.67 -23.44 -1.65
N VAL A 295 9.19 -22.35 -2.21
CA VAL A 295 9.04 -21.05 -1.53
C VAL A 295 7.61 -20.55 -1.58
N GLY A 296 7.24 -19.70 -0.62
CA GLY A 296 5.91 -19.10 -0.55
C GLY A 296 5.88 -17.77 0.20
N VAL A 297 4.73 -17.10 0.16
CA VAL A 297 4.44 -15.87 0.90
C VAL A 297 3.07 -15.94 1.53
N ILE A 298 2.96 -15.44 2.77
CA ILE A 298 1.69 -15.08 3.41
C ILE A 298 1.55 -13.57 3.34
N LYS A 299 0.56 -13.11 2.57
CA LYS A 299 0.12 -11.71 2.52
C LYS A 299 -0.79 -11.44 3.71
N VAL A 300 -0.46 -10.43 4.50
CA VAL A 300 -1.31 -9.97 5.61
C VAL A 300 -2.21 -8.86 5.08
N HIS A 301 -3.52 -9.12 5.00
CA HIS A 301 -4.51 -8.07 4.73
C HIS A 301 -5.05 -7.52 6.05
N LEU A 302 -5.67 -8.36 6.88
CA LEU A 302 -6.17 -7.95 8.19
C LEU A 302 -5.07 -8.10 9.26
N TYR A 303 -4.35 -7.02 9.53
CA TYR A 303 -3.30 -7.00 10.54
C TYR A 303 -3.84 -6.85 11.97
N ARG A 304 -4.94 -6.10 12.14
CA ARG A 304 -5.64 -5.99 13.43
C ARG A 304 -7.16 -6.07 13.24
N PRO A 305 -7.88 -6.83 14.09
CA PRO A 305 -7.35 -7.82 15.04
C PRO A 305 -6.57 -8.94 14.33
N PHE A 306 -5.45 -9.37 14.91
CA PHE A 306 -4.61 -10.39 14.32
C PHE A 306 -5.20 -11.77 14.62
N SER A 307 -5.61 -12.52 13.60
CA SER A 307 -6.25 -13.83 13.77
C SER A 307 -5.27 -14.97 13.53
N ASP A 308 -4.91 -15.66 14.60
CA ASP A 308 -4.09 -16.88 14.53
C ASP A 308 -4.80 -17.99 13.74
N LYS A 309 -6.12 -18.16 13.93
CA LYS A 309 -6.97 -19.07 13.14
C LYS A 309 -6.75 -18.88 11.64
N TYR A 310 -7.00 -17.68 11.12
CA TYR A 310 -6.88 -17.41 9.68
C TYR A 310 -5.44 -17.44 9.18
N PHE A 311 -4.45 -17.17 10.03
CA PHE A 311 -3.04 -17.33 9.69
C PHE A 311 -2.67 -18.81 9.49
N PHE A 312 -3.06 -19.68 10.43
CA PHE A 312 -2.76 -21.11 10.35
C PHE A 312 -3.59 -21.83 9.28
N ASP A 313 -4.78 -21.34 8.93
CA ASP A 313 -5.60 -21.88 7.84
C ASP A 313 -4.89 -21.82 6.47
N VAL A 314 -3.91 -20.93 6.31
CA VAL A 314 -3.20 -20.73 5.02
C VAL A 314 -1.73 -21.10 5.06
N LEU A 315 -1.16 -21.40 6.24
CA LEU A 315 0.24 -21.80 6.38
C LEU A 315 0.43 -23.27 5.97
N PRO A 316 1.29 -23.60 5.00
CA PRO A 316 1.59 -25.00 4.69
C PRO A 316 2.25 -25.73 5.86
N ASP A 317 1.87 -26.98 6.11
CA ASP A 317 2.42 -27.81 7.20
C ASP A 317 3.91 -28.16 7.00
N THR A 318 4.43 -27.99 5.78
CA THR A 318 5.82 -28.28 5.39
C THR A 318 6.79 -27.15 5.72
N VAL A 319 6.30 -26.01 6.24
CA VAL A 319 7.14 -24.84 6.49
C VAL A 319 8.10 -25.08 7.65
N GLU A 320 9.40 -24.97 7.36
CA GLU A 320 10.47 -25.12 8.35
C GLU A 320 11.05 -23.77 8.79
N LYS A 321 10.98 -22.75 7.92
CA LYS A 321 11.57 -21.43 8.17
C LYS A 321 10.72 -20.29 7.62
N ILE A 322 10.60 -19.23 8.41
CA ILE A 322 9.83 -18.03 8.10
C ILE A 322 10.72 -16.79 8.21
N ALA A 323 10.67 -15.93 7.19
CA ALA A 323 11.16 -14.55 7.29
C ALA A 323 9.97 -13.59 7.39
N VAL A 324 9.92 -12.77 8.42
CA VAL A 324 8.90 -11.73 8.58
C VAL A 324 9.48 -10.39 8.15
N LEU A 325 8.85 -9.73 7.19
CA LEU A 325 9.32 -8.45 6.66
C LEU A 325 8.45 -7.30 7.18
N ASP A 326 9.07 -6.43 7.96
CA ASP A 326 8.44 -5.24 8.52
C ASP A 326 8.90 -3.98 7.76
N ARG A 327 7.93 -3.19 7.28
CA ARG A 327 8.19 -1.88 6.65
C ARG A 327 8.25 -0.76 7.69
N THR A 328 8.89 -0.99 8.84
CA THR A 328 9.01 -0.03 9.94
C THR A 328 10.31 -0.23 10.72
N LYS A 329 10.60 0.66 11.67
CA LYS A 329 11.71 0.50 12.62
C LYS A 329 11.32 1.02 13.99
N GLU A 330 11.18 0.12 14.97
CA GLU A 330 10.99 0.47 16.37
C GLU A 330 12.36 0.49 17.10
N LYS A 331 12.83 1.69 17.45
CA LYS A 331 14.17 1.88 18.04
C LYS A 331 14.22 1.25 19.45
N GLY A 332 15.10 0.27 19.63
CA GLY A 332 15.30 -0.42 20.92
C GLY A 332 14.32 -1.56 21.18
N ALA A 333 13.33 -1.78 20.30
CA ALA A 333 12.48 -2.96 20.38
C ALA A 333 13.29 -4.23 20.13
N ILE A 334 12.84 -5.34 20.72
CA ILE A 334 13.45 -6.66 20.51
C ILE A 334 13.24 -7.16 19.07
N ALA A 335 12.13 -6.75 18.44
CA ALA A 335 11.74 -7.03 17.07
C ALA A 335 10.66 -6.02 16.64
N GLU A 336 10.44 -5.92 15.32
CA GLU A 336 9.39 -5.09 14.73
C GLU A 336 7.97 -5.71 14.93
N PRO A 337 6.89 -4.93 14.74
CA PRO A 337 5.54 -5.33 15.15
C PRO A 337 5.03 -6.64 14.53
N LEU A 338 5.12 -6.81 13.20
CA LEU A 338 4.62 -8.03 12.55
C LEU A 338 5.47 -9.23 12.94
N HIS A 339 6.80 -9.05 13.02
CA HIS A 339 7.71 -10.07 13.52
C HIS A 339 7.34 -10.53 14.94
N LEU A 340 6.99 -9.60 15.84
CA LEU A 340 6.54 -9.94 17.19
C LEU A 340 5.23 -10.73 17.19
N ASP A 341 4.25 -10.32 16.40
CA ASP A 341 2.95 -11.01 16.34
C ASP A 341 3.11 -12.44 15.81
N VAL A 342 3.88 -12.63 14.73
CA VAL A 342 4.15 -13.96 14.17
C VAL A 342 4.87 -14.82 15.21
N LYS A 343 5.93 -14.32 15.87
CA LYS A 343 6.59 -15.09 16.94
C LYS A 343 5.63 -15.47 18.07
N SER A 344 4.73 -14.56 18.43
CA SER A 344 3.77 -14.76 19.51
C SER A 344 2.80 -15.90 19.23
N ILE A 345 2.23 -15.99 18.01
CA ILE A 345 1.27 -17.05 17.67
C ILE A 345 1.90 -18.46 17.57
N PHE A 346 3.24 -18.54 17.45
CA PHE A 346 3.99 -19.79 17.48
C PHE A 346 4.52 -20.15 18.87
N TYR A 347 4.37 -19.28 19.88
CA TYR A 347 4.82 -19.57 21.23
C TYR A 347 4.16 -20.85 21.77
N ASP A 348 4.97 -21.72 22.39
CA ASP A 348 4.60 -23.05 22.88
C ASP A 348 4.03 -24.03 21.83
N LYS A 349 4.07 -23.72 20.52
CA LYS A 349 3.68 -24.68 19.49
C LYS A 349 4.80 -25.71 19.25
N PRO A 350 4.49 -27.02 19.23
CA PRO A 350 5.47 -28.03 18.84
C PRO A 350 5.88 -27.81 17.39
N ASN A 351 7.16 -28.08 17.07
CA ASN A 351 7.71 -27.95 15.72
C ASN A 351 7.56 -26.54 15.11
N ALA A 352 7.58 -25.49 15.93
CA ALA A 352 7.58 -24.12 15.41
C ALA A 352 8.77 -23.91 14.45
N PRO A 353 8.54 -23.28 13.27
CA PRO A 353 9.60 -23.01 12.31
C PRO A 353 10.63 -22.02 12.89
N VAL A 354 11.81 -21.97 12.29
CA VAL A 354 12.76 -20.89 12.58
C VAL A 354 12.18 -19.58 12.04
N ILE A 355 11.92 -18.63 12.93
CA ILE A 355 11.35 -17.31 12.57
C ILE A 355 12.43 -16.24 12.72
N VAL A 356 12.75 -15.57 11.63
CA VAL A 356 13.65 -14.40 11.57
C VAL A 356 12.92 -13.17 11.06
N GLY A 357 13.37 -11.98 11.47
CA GLY A 357 12.80 -10.70 11.07
C GLY A 357 13.73 -9.86 10.21
N GLY A 358 13.16 -9.18 9.23
CA GLY A 358 13.85 -8.25 8.35
C GLY A 358 13.14 -6.92 8.24
N ARG A 359 13.90 -5.84 8.07
CA ARG A 359 13.35 -4.52 7.73
C ARG A 359 13.64 -4.16 6.28
N TYR A 360 12.69 -3.53 5.62
CA TYR A 360 12.81 -3.10 4.23
C TYR A 360 12.08 -1.79 3.98
N GLY A 361 12.27 -1.20 2.80
CA GLY A 361 11.33 -0.22 2.23
C GLY A 361 11.15 1.10 2.98
N LEU A 362 11.95 1.41 4.00
CA LEU A 362 11.80 2.64 4.80
C LEU A 362 11.97 3.88 3.92
N GLY A 363 11.02 4.80 4.00
CA GLY A 363 10.98 6.00 3.15
C GLY A 363 11.00 5.71 1.65
N SER A 364 10.21 4.74 1.19
CA SER A 364 10.20 4.22 -0.20
C SER A 364 11.57 3.79 -0.74
N LYS A 365 12.45 3.26 0.11
CA LYS A 365 13.63 2.55 -0.38
C LYS A 365 13.20 1.44 -1.33
N ASP A 366 13.75 1.42 -2.54
CA ASP A 366 13.36 0.44 -3.55
C ASP A 366 13.69 -0.98 -3.08
N THR A 367 12.73 -1.88 -3.23
CA THR A 367 12.83 -3.28 -2.78
C THR A 367 12.61 -4.17 -3.99
N THR A 368 13.69 -4.73 -4.53
CA THR A 368 13.71 -5.42 -5.83
C THR A 368 13.60 -6.94 -5.67
N PRO A 369 13.26 -7.68 -6.74
CA PRO A 369 13.28 -9.14 -6.75
C PRO A 369 14.62 -9.75 -6.28
N SER A 370 15.76 -9.16 -6.67
CA SER A 370 17.08 -9.58 -6.20
C SER A 370 17.23 -9.50 -4.68
N GLN A 371 16.65 -8.47 -4.05
CA GLN A 371 16.64 -8.33 -2.59
C GLN A 371 15.70 -9.34 -1.93
N ILE A 372 14.56 -9.66 -2.55
CA ILE A 372 13.66 -10.71 -2.07
C ILE A 372 14.33 -12.09 -2.17
N LYS A 373 15.02 -12.37 -3.27
CA LYS A 373 15.85 -13.59 -3.41
C LYS A 373 16.90 -13.68 -2.30
N ALA A 374 17.54 -12.58 -1.93
CA ALA A 374 18.49 -12.55 -0.81
C ALA A 374 17.84 -12.98 0.53
N VAL A 375 16.55 -12.69 0.75
CA VAL A 375 15.80 -13.19 1.91
C VAL A 375 15.64 -14.71 1.85
N PHE A 376 15.21 -15.25 0.70
CA PHE A 376 15.08 -16.69 0.54
C PHE A 376 16.41 -17.43 0.64
N ASP A 377 17.49 -16.84 0.13
CA ASP A 377 18.84 -17.37 0.28
C ASP A 377 19.30 -17.33 1.75
N ASN A 378 18.99 -16.27 2.51
CA ASN A 378 19.21 -16.23 3.95
C ASN A 378 18.45 -17.35 4.68
N LEU A 379 17.21 -17.64 4.28
CA LEU A 379 16.44 -18.75 4.83
C LEU A 379 17.01 -20.13 4.46
N LYS A 380 17.79 -20.28 3.38
CA LYS A 380 18.46 -21.55 3.07
C LYS A 380 19.58 -21.88 4.06
N GLU A 381 20.22 -20.87 4.62
CA GLU A 381 21.35 -21.06 5.55
C GLU A 381 20.92 -21.85 6.79
N GLU A 382 21.84 -22.65 7.35
CA GLU A 382 21.57 -23.44 8.57
C GLU A 382 21.17 -22.53 9.75
N ASN A 383 21.84 -21.37 9.86
CA ASN A 383 21.55 -20.34 10.85
C ASN A 383 21.23 -19.01 10.12
N PRO A 384 19.98 -18.80 9.69
CA PRO A 384 19.59 -17.57 9.00
C PRO A 384 19.88 -16.33 9.87
N LYS A 385 20.39 -15.26 9.24
CA LYS A 385 20.58 -13.98 9.92
C LYS A 385 19.20 -13.45 10.35
N ASP A 386 19.06 -13.15 11.64
CA ASP A 386 17.90 -12.46 12.21
C ASP A 386 18.15 -10.95 12.28
N ARG A 387 17.07 -10.17 12.42
CA ARG A 387 17.05 -8.71 12.54
C ARG A 387 17.75 -7.98 11.39
N PHE A 388 17.69 -8.55 10.20
CA PHE A 388 18.42 -8.08 9.02
C PHE A 388 17.78 -6.83 8.39
N THR A 389 18.45 -6.25 7.39
CA THR A 389 17.95 -5.15 6.57
C THR A 389 18.10 -5.44 5.08
N LEU A 390 17.19 -4.90 4.25
CA LEU A 390 17.21 -4.98 2.78
C LEU A 390 17.40 -3.60 2.15
N GLY A 391 18.07 -3.55 1.00
CA GLY A 391 18.21 -2.33 0.18
C GLY A 391 19.20 -1.29 0.70
N ILE A 392 20.04 -1.64 1.67
CA ILE A 392 21.13 -0.80 2.18
C ILE A 392 22.41 -1.62 2.35
N VAL A 393 23.54 -0.92 2.43
CA VAL A 393 24.80 -1.49 2.93
C VAL A 393 24.99 -0.97 4.35
N ASP A 394 24.84 -1.84 5.33
CA ASP A 394 25.04 -1.53 6.74
C ASP A 394 26.42 -2.05 7.18
N ASP A 395 27.44 -1.22 7.02
CA ASP A 395 28.83 -1.48 7.40
C ASP A 395 29.14 -1.09 8.86
N VAL A 396 28.13 -0.68 9.63
CA VAL A 396 28.25 -0.29 11.04
C VAL A 396 27.74 -1.39 11.96
N THR A 397 26.51 -1.87 11.72
CA THR A 397 25.89 -2.93 12.53
C THR A 397 25.76 -4.26 11.79
N TYR A 398 26.20 -4.33 10.53
CA TYR A 398 26.27 -5.55 9.73
C TYR A 398 24.94 -6.29 9.60
N THR A 399 23.82 -5.56 9.62
CA THR A 399 22.47 -6.14 9.52
C THR A 399 22.04 -6.38 8.09
N SER A 400 22.63 -5.71 7.09
CA SER A 400 22.22 -5.86 5.69
C SER A 400 22.49 -7.27 5.17
N LEU A 401 21.56 -7.79 4.36
CA LEU A 401 21.79 -8.98 3.54
C LEU A 401 22.56 -8.60 2.27
N GLU A 402 23.45 -9.50 1.85
CA GLU A 402 24.21 -9.36 0.61
C GLU A 402 23.35 -9.80 -0.58
N ILE A 403 23.36 -9.00 -1.65
CA ILE A 403 22.74 -9.37 -2.93
C ILE A 403 23.78 -10.15 -3.74
N LYS A 404 23.62 -11.48 -3.80
CA LYS A 404 24.58 -12.39 -4.46
C LYS A 404 24.45 -12.37 -5.99
N GLU A 405 23.26 -12.08 -6.49
CA GLU A 405 22.89 -12.19 -7.91
C GLU A 405 21.79 -11.16 -8.20
N GLU A 406 21.90 -10.48 -9.35
CA GLU A 406 20.82 -9.66 -9.89
C GLU A 406 19.93 -10.53 -10.78
N ILE A 407 18.62 -10.49 -10.53
CA ILE A 407 17.63 -11.25 -11.28
C ILE A 407 16.59 -10.33 -11.92
N ASN A 408 16.01 -10.79 -13.02
CA ASN A 408 14.85 -10.19 -13.66
C ASN A 408 13.68 -11.19 -13.60
N THR A 409 12.58 -10.77 -12.98
CA THR A 409 11.40 -11.60 -12.70
C THR A 409 10.14 -11.11 -13.40
N GLU A 410 10.24 -10.03 -14.18
CA GLU A 410 9.10 -9.45 -14.88
C GLU A 410 8.56 -10.47 -15.91
N PRO A 411 7.24 -10.65 -16.05
CA PRO A 411 6.67 -11.60 -17.00
C PRO A 411 7.17 -11.39 -18.43
N GLU A 412 7.42 -12.49 -19.15
CA GLU A 412 7.86 -12.46 -20.54
C GLU A 412 6.89 -11.64 -21.40
N GLY A 413 7.44 -10.79 -22.29
CA GLY A 413 6.65 -9.91 -23.15
C GLY A 413 6.26 -8.57 -22.51
N THR A 414 6.62 -8.32 -21.25
CA THR A 414 6.43 -7.00 -20.63
C THR A 414 7.40 -5.97 -21.22
N ILE A 415 6.85 -4.91 -21.81
CA ILE A 415 7.59 -3.76 -22.35
C ILE A 415 7.82 -2.75 -21.23
N ARG A 416 9.08 -2.35 -21.05
CA ARG A 416 9.54 -1.49 -19.95
C ARG A 416 10.19 -0.23 -20.49
N CYS A 417 9.65 0.91 -20.13
CA CYS A 417 10.07 2.21 -20.64
C CYS A 417 10.52 3.12 -19.51
N LYS A 418 11.72 3.72 -19.63
CA LYS A 418 12.20 4.77 -18.73
C LYS A 418 12.26 6.11 -19.44
N PHE A 419 11.77 7.16 -18.79
CA PHE A 419 11.80 8.52 -19.35
C PHE A 419 12.45 9.47 -18.37
N TRP A 420 13.60 10.02 -18.78
CA TRP A 420 14.31 11.07 -18.09
C TRP A 420 13.79 12.43 -18.55
N GLY A 421 13.03 13.07 -17.67
CA GLY A 421 12.45 14.39 -17.89
C GLY A 421 12.97 15.44 -16.91
N PHE A 422 12.64 16.68 -17.18
CA PHE A 422 12.91 17.84 -16.35
C PHE A 422 11.62 18.35 -15.71
N GLY A 423 11.68 18.77 -14.43
CA GLY A 423 10.51 19.32 -13.74
C GLY A 423 9.84 20.45 -14.53
N SER A 424 8.57 20.25 -14.86
CA SER A 424 7.72 21.14 -15.67
C SER A 424 7.94 21.13 -17.19
N ASP A 425 8.63 20.13 -17.76
CA ASP A 425 8.78 19.98 -19.22
C ASP A 425 7.61 19.25 -19.91
N GLY A 426 6.66 18.70 -19.14
CA GLY A 426 5.50 17.96 -19.63
C GLY A 426 5.70 16.44 -19.76
N THR A 427 6.90 15.90 -19.55
CA THR A 427 7.22 14.46 -19.71
C THR A 427 6.31 13.57 -18.86
N VAL A 428 6.16 13.89 -17.57
CA VAL A 428 5.28 13.14 -16.66
C VAL A 428 3.82 13.18 -17.12
N GLY A 429 3.33 14.34 -17.55
CA GLY A 429 1.96 14.50 -18.04
C GLY A 429 1.72 13.69 -19.31
N ALA A 430 2.65 13.75 -20.26
CA ALA A 430 2.61 12.96 -21.50
C ALA A 430 2.61 11.45 -21.20
N ASN A 431 3.45 11.00 -20.26
CA ASN A 431 3.50 9.60 -19.83
C ASN A 431 2.20 9.15 -19.17
N LYS A 432 1.59 9.96 -18.29
CA LYS A 432 0.26 9.66 -17.72
C LYS A 432 -0.79 9.51 -18.82
N SER A 433 -0.78 10.39 -19.83
CA SER A 433 -1.67 10.27 -20.98
C SER A 433 -1.39 9.01 -21.81
N ALA A 434 -0.12 8.67 -22.04
CA ALA A 434 0.26 7.46 -22.77
C ALA A 434 -0.21 6.18 -22.06
N ILE A 435 -0.04 6.11 -20.73
CA ILE A 435 -0.54 4.98 -19.93
C ILE A 435 -2.06 4.86 -20.07
N LYS A 436 -2.80 5.98 -20.01
CA LYS A 436 -4.27 5.98 -20.19
C LYS A 436 -4.67 5.55 -21.59
N ILE A 437 -4.05 6.09 -22.64
CA ILE A 437 -4.35 5.71 -24.03
C ILE A 437 -4.11 4.20 -24.22
N ILE A 438 -2.95 3.69 -23.80
CA ILE A 438 -2.64 2.27 -23.96
C ILE A 438 -3.54 1.40 -23.08
N GLY A 439 -3.76 1.79 -21.82
CA GLY A 439 -4.59 1.05 -20.88
C GLY A 439 -6.06 1.01 -21.26
N ASP A 440 -6.61 2.11 -21.77
CA ASP A 440 -8.04 2.24 -22.06
C ASP A 440 -8.39 1.74 -23.48
N ASP A 441 -7.47 1.87 -24.45
CA ASP A 441 -7.72 1.50 -25.86
C ASP A 441 -7.12 0.14 -26.27
N THR A 442 -6.48 -0.60 -25.36
CA THR A 442 -5.95 -1.95 -25.63
C THR A 442 -6.32 -2.93 -24.51
N ASP A 443 -6.07 -4.23 -24.72
CA ASP A 443 -6.26 -5.26 -23.68
C ASP A 443 -5.07 -5.39 -22.73
N MET A 444 -3.96 -4.68 -22.96
CA MET A 444 -2.79 -4.75 -22.10
C MET A 444 -3.07 -4.20 -20.71
N TYR A 445 -2.37 -4.75 -19.72
CA TYR A 445 -2.14 -4.12 -18.44
C TYR A 445 -1.14 -2.97 -18.64
N ALA A 446 -1.36 -1.87 -17.91
CA ALA A 446 -0.52 -0.69 -17.95
C ALA A 446 -0.18 -0.29 -16.53
N GLN A 447 1.11 -0.04 -16.27
CA GLN A 447 1.62 0.44 -15.00
C GLN A 447 2.45 1.72 -15.23
N GLY A 448 2.33 2.68 -14.32
CA GLY A 448 3.18 3.87 -14.30
C GLY A 448 3.58 4.29 -12.90
N TYR A 449 4.89 4.50 -12.70
CA TYR A 449 5.44 5.06 -11.48
C TYR A 449 6.37 6.24 -11.82
N PHE A 450 6.31 7.30 -11.01
CA PHE A 450 7.04 8.55 -11.29
C PHE A 450 7.92 8.91 -10.10
N ALA A 451 9.24 8.82 -10.28
CA ALA A 451 10.22 9.26 -9.32
C ALA A 451 10.48 10.77 -9.51
N TYR A 452 10.17 11.55 -8.48
CA TYR A 452 10.38 13.00 -8.45
C TYR A 452 11.56 13.35 -7.55
N ASP A 453 12.29 14.40 -7.93
CA ASP A 453 13.19 15.10 -7.00
C ASP A 453 12.36 15.85 -5.93
N SER A 454 12.95 16.03 -4.75
CA SER A 454 12.47 16.91 -3.69
C SER A 454 12.34 18.38 -4.12
N LYS A 455 13.02 18.80 -5.20
CA LYS A 455 12.94 20.15 -5.76
C LYS A 455 11.60 20.36 -6.47
N LYS A 456 10.80 21.31 -5.98
CA LYS A 456 9.49 21.68 -6.55
C LYS A 456 9.51 22.05 -8.04
N SER A 457 10.63 22.58 -8.54
CA SER A 457 10.79 22.96 -9.96
C SER A 457 12.22 22.69 -10.42
N GLY A 458 12.37 22.23 -11.66
CA GLY A 458 13.66 21.96 -12.29
C GLY A 458 14.48 20.81 -11.70
N GLY A 459 13.87 19.99 -10.85
CA GLY A 459 14.42 18.70 -10.44
C GLY A 459 14.36 17.69 -11.59
N VAL A 460 15.16 16.62 -11.47
CA VAL A 460 15.07 15.47 -12.38
C VAL A 460 13.78 14.69 -12.12
N THR A 461 13.17 14.18 -13.17
CA THR A 461 12.04 13.26 -13.07
C THR A 461 12.35 12.01 -13.87
N ILE A 462 12.08 10.84 -13.28
CA ILE A 462 12.27 9.55 -13.94
C ILE A 462 10.91 8.84 -13.93
N SER A 463 10.34 8.64 -15.11
CA SER A 463 9.10 7.89 -15.26
C SER A 463 9.42 6.45 -15.60
N HIS A 464 8.78 5.50 -14.93
CA HIS A 464 8.87 4.07 -15.14
C HIS A 464 7.52 3.56 -15.60
N LEU A 465 7.45 3.08 -16.84
CA LEU A 465 6.22 2.60 -17.47
C LEU A 465 6.38 1.13 -17.84
N ARG A 466 5.36 0.33 -17.57
CA ARG A 466 5.29 -1.07 -18.00
C ARG A 466 3.99 -1.35 -18.72
N PHE A 467 4.06 -2.16 -19.77
CA PHE A 467 2.92 -2.63 -20.53
C PHE A 467 3.08 -4.12 -20.82
N GLY A 468 2.04 -4.91 -20.60
CA GLY A 468 2.11 -6.35 -20.79
C GLY A 468 0.73 -6.99 -20.92
N HIS A 469 0.69 -8.22 -21.40
CA HIS A 469 -0.55 -9.00 -21.48
C HIS A 469 -0.89 -9.73 -20.16
N GLU A 470 0.12 -9.90 -19.30
CA GLU A 470 -0.04 -10.44 -17.95
C GLU A 470 -0.21 -9.30 -16.92
N PRO A 471 -0.88 -9.56 -15.78
CA PRO A 471 -0.94 -8.61 -14.68
C PRO A 471 0.45 -8.18 -14.20
N ILE A 472 0.65 -6.88 -14.01
CA ILE A 472 1.96 -6.30 -13.64
C ILE A 472 2.05 -6.18 -12.12
N LYS A 473 2.82 -7.07 -11.49
CA LYS A 473 3.07 -7.10 -10.02
C LYS A 473 4.36 -6.36 -9.61
N SER A 474 5.06 -5.76 -10.57
CA SER A 474 6.40 -5.21 -10.41
C SER A 474 6.40 -3.87 -9.66
N THR A 475 6.11 -3.88 -8.35
CA THR A 475 6.05 -2.70 -7.48
C THR A 475 7.43 -2.18 -7.06
N TYR A 476 8.36 -2.08 -8.02
CA TYR A 476 9.73 -1.60 -7.88
C TYR A 476 10.14 -0.82 -9.14
N LEU A 477 11.30 -0.16 -9.13
CA LEU A 477 11.77 0.62 -10.28
C LEU A 477 12.24 -0.30 -11.43
N ILE A 478 12.23 0.20 -12.65
CA ILE A 478 12.73 -0.57 -13.81
C ILE A 478 14.26 -0.67 -13.73
N SER A 479 14.76 -1.89 -13.54
CA SER A 479 16.18 -2.23 -13.62
C SER A 479 16.63 -2.43 -15.06
N GLU A 480 15.86 -3.16 -15.88
CA GLU A 480 16.13 -3.44 -17.29
C GLU A 480 15.01 -2.85 -18.18
N ALA A 481 15.36 -2.06 -19.19
CA ALA A 481 14.42 -1.30 -20.02
C ALA A 481 14.55 -1.63 -21.50
N ASP A 482 13.41 -1.80 -22.16
CA ASP A 482 13.27 -1.95 -23.61
C ASP A 482 13.43 -0.61 -24.34
N PHE A 483 13.01 0.47 -23.69
CA PHE A 483 13.06 1.82 -24.22
C PHE A 483 13.51 2.82 -23.15
N ILE A 484 14.49 3.66 -23.48
CA ILE A 484 14.90 4.79 -22.65
C ILE A 484 14.80 6.08 -23.46
N SER A 485 14.13 7.08 -22.92
CA SER A 485 14.09 8.44 -23.49
C SER A 485 14.73 9.45 -22.55
N CYS A 486 15.47 10.41 -23.12
CA CYS A 486 16.00 11.57 -22.41
C CYS A 486 15.57 12.87 -23.09
N SER A 487 14.68 13.61 -22.44
CA SER A 487 14.11 14.86 -22.93
C SER A 487 15.07 16.06 -22.79
N LYS A 488 16.15 15.92 -22.02
CA LYS A 488 17.06 17.02 -21.66
C LYS A 488 18.52 16.70 -21.99
N GLN A 489 19.03 17.25 -23.09
CA GLN A 489 20.42 17.07 -23.56
C GLN A 489 21.50 17.23 -22.47
N SER A 490 21.35 18.16 -21.53
CA SER A 490 22.35 18.37 -20.45
C SER A 490 22.54 17.17 -19.53
N TYR A 491 21.59 16.23 -19.49
CA TYR A 491 21.68 15.04 -18.65
C TYR A 491 22.66 14.00 -19.16
N VAL A 492 23.02 14.04 -20.44
CA VAL A 492 23.99 13.13 -21.09
C VAL A 492 25.33 13.06 -20.34
N HIS A 493 25.76 14.17 -19.73
CA HIS A 493 27.03 14.24 -18.99
C HIS A 493 26.86 14.20 -17.47
N GLN A 494 25.62 14.14 -16.97
CA GLN A 494 25.31 14.25 -15.54
C GLN A 494 24.86 12.92 -14.94
N TYR A 495 24.18 12.10 -15.73
CA TYR A 495 23.57 10.86 -15.27
C TYR A 495 23.94 9.69 -16.18
N ASP A 496 23.90 8.49 -15.60
CA ASP A 496 24.01 7.25 -16.36
C ASP A 496 22.65 6.92 -17.01
N LEU A 497 22.37 7.58 -18.13
CA LEU A 497 21.07 7.48 -18.81
C LEU A 497 20.78 6.07 -19.35
N LEU A 498 21.82 5.37 -19.82
CA LEU A 498 21.71 4.04 -20.42
C LEU A 498 21.76 2.92 -19.40
N SER A 499 21.88 3.24 -18.11
CA SER A 499 21.88 2.24 -17.04
C SER A 499 20.69 1.30 -17.18
N GLY A 500 20.97 0.03 -17.45
CA GLY A 500 19.94 -0.99 -17.63
C GLY A 500 19.10 -0.85 -18.90
N LEU A 501 19.59 -0.25 -19.98
CA LEU A 501 19.03 -0.54 -21.30
C LEU A 501 19.30 -2.03 -21.61
N LYS A 502 18.43 -2.70 -22.36
CA LYS A 502 18.69 -4.08 -22.81
C LYS A 502 19.46 -4.09 -24.13
N ASP A 503 20.03 -5.24 -24.48
CA ASP A 503 20.55 -5.50 -25.84
C ASP A 503 19.43 -5.33 -26.88
N GLY A 504 19.71 -4.57 -27.94
CA GLY A 504 18.72 -4.17 -28.95
C GLY A 504 17.67 -3.18 -28.44
N GLY A 505 17.86 -2.62 -27.25
CA GLY A 505 16.98 -1.61 -26.66
C GLY A 505 17.05 -0.28 -27.40
N THR A 506 15.95 0.48 -27.37
CA THR A 506 15.91 1.77 -28.07
C THR A 506 16.24 2.92 -27.11
N PHE A 507 17.22 3.74 -27.50
CA PHE A 507 17.53 5.00 -26.82
C PHE A 507 17.09 6.21 -27.66
N LEU A 508 16.18 7.02 -27.11
CA LEU A 508 15.72 8.27 -27.71
C LEU A 508 16.33 9.46 -26.97
N LEU A 509 17.12 10.28 -27.68
CA LEU A 509 17.70 11.50 -27.13
C LEU A 509 17.13 12.74 -27.82
N ASN A 510 16.60 13.66 -27.02
CA ASN A 510 16.29 15.01 -27.48
C ASN A 510 17.54 15.90 -27.38
N CYS A 511 18.10 16.30 -28.52
CA CYS A 511 19.26 17.18 -28.62
C CYS A 511 19.17 18.12 -29.84
N ASN A 512 19.92 19.21 -29.78
CA ASN A 512 20.12 20.13 -30.91
C ASN A 512 21.35 19.77 -31.75
N TRP A 513 22.02 18.66 -31.43
CA TRP A 513 23.19 18.19 -32.15
C TRP A 513 22.81 17.59 -33.50
N ASP A 514 23.56 17.91 -34.54
CA ASP A 514 23.51 17.17 -35.79
C ASP A 514 24.26 15.82 -35.69
N LYS A 515 24.34 15.08 -36.80
CA LYS A 515 24.89 13.73 -36.81
C LYS A 515 26.37 13.70 -36.42
N GLU A 516 27.14 14.65 -36.92
CA GLU A 516 28.57 14.80 -36.63
C GLU A 516 28.77 15.24 -35.17
N GLU A 517 27.98 16.21 -34.71
CA GLU A 517 28.02 16.71 -33.34
C GLU A 517 27.61 15.64 -32.31
N VAL A 518 26.68 14.73 -32.64
CA VAL A 518 26.32 13.60 -31.76
C VAL A 518 27.55 12.71 -31.52
N GLU A 519 28.31 12.40 -32.56
CA GLU A 519 29.53 11.58 -32.43
C GLU A 519 30.59 12.30 -31.57
N GLU A 520 30.71 13.62 -31.72
CA GLU A 520 31.67 14.42 -30.94
C GLU A 520 31.27 14.59 -29.47
N ASN A 521 29.98 14.81 -29.20
CA ASN A 521 29.50 15.20 -27.87
C ASN A 521 29.07 14.02 -27.00
N LEU A 522 28.66 12.88 -27.56
CA LEU A 522 28.29 11.73 -26.73
C LEU A 522 29.50 11.20 -25.95
N PRO A 523 29.38 10.97 -24.62
CA PRO A 523 30.44 10.39 -23.82
C PRO A 523 30.90 9.05 -24.40
N ALA A 524 32.22 8.81 -24.37
CA ALA A 524 32.81 7.58 -24.91
C ALA A 524 32.23 6.30 -24.28
N SER A 525 31.85 6.35 -23.00
CA SER A 525 31.16 5.25 -22.32
C SER A 525 29.80 4.96 -22.93
N MET A 526 29.02 6.00 -23.23
CA MET A 526 27.69 5.89 -23.83
C MET A 526 27.77 5.35 -25.26
N LYS A 527 28.70 5.88 -26.07
CA LYS A 527 28.94 5.38 -27.44
C LYS A 527 29.37 3.92 -27.45
N ARG A 528 30.29 3.54 -26.54
CA ARG A 528 30.74 2.15 -26.40
C ARG A 528 29.59 1.23 -26.06
N TYR A 529 28.78 1.60 -25.07
CA TYR A 529 27.63 0.81 -24.65
C TYR A 529 26.67 0.58 -25.82
N LEU A 530 26.24 1.65 -26.51
CA LEU A 530 25.35 1.55 -27.66
C LEU A 530 25.94 0.68 -28.78
N ALA A 531 27.23 0.80 -29.07
CA ALA A 531 27.88 -0.02 -30.10
C ALA A 531 28.00 -1.50 -29.71
N GLU A 532 28.21 -1.81 -28.43
CA GLU A 532 28.36 -3.19 -27.93
C GLU A 532 27.02 -3.92 -27.78
N HIS A 533 25.93 -3.19 -27.53
CA HIS A 533 24.61 -3.75 -27.17
C HIS A 533 23.58 -3.59 -28.32
N ASN A 534 24.01 -3.12 -29.49
CA ASN A 534 23.21 -2.87 -30.71
C ASN A 534 22.02 -1.93 -30.48
#